data_AF-A0A2T2UNI5-F1
#
_entry.id   AF-A0A2T2UNI5-F1
#
_cell.length_a   1.000
_cell.length_b   1.000
_cell.length_c   1.000
_cell.angle_alpha   90.00
_cell.angle_beta   90.00
_cell.angle_gamma   90.00
#
_symmetry.space_group_name_H-M   'P 1'
#
loop_
_entity.id
_entity.type
_entity.pdbx_description
1 polymer ?
#
loop_
_entity_poly.entity_id
_entity_poly.type
_entity_poly.pdbx_seq_one_letter_code
_entity_poly.pdbx_strand_id
1 'polypeptide(L)' 'MTPTSTSSVASRAAALEQSDIRAVTQQVKAVGGINLGQGVCDLPTPEPIKARAHQAIRDDASVYSHY' A
#
# COMPACT_ATOMS: atom_id res chain seq x y z
N MET A 1 16.54 24.91 -23.82
CA MET A 1 17.26 24.27 -22.69
C MET A 1 16.28 24.16 -21.53
N THR A 2 15.73 22.98 -21.30
CA THR A 2 14.85 22.71 -20.16
C THR A 2 15.75 22.31 -18.99
N PRO A 3 15.65 22.93 -17.80
CA PRO A 3 16.51 22.57 -16.68
C PRO A 3 16.11 21.20 -16.14
N THR A 4 17.02 20.23 -16.25
CA THR A 4 16.88 18.91 -15.66
C THR A 4 17.00 19.06 -14.15
N SER A 5 15.88 18.99 -13.43
CA SER A 5 15.89 18.96 -11.97
C SER A 5 16.58 17.66 -11.54
N THR A 6 17.78 17.77 -10.95
CA THR A 6 18.53 16.65 -10.38
C THR A 6 17.81 16.15 -9.14
N SER A 7 16.89 15.21 -9.35
CA SER A 7 16.19 14.52 -8.28
C SER A 7 17.20 13.83 -7.36
N SER A 8 17.09 14.03 -6.04
CA SER A 8 18.03 13.47 -5.03
C SER A 8 17.87 11.96 -4.81
N VAL A 9 17.17 11.27 -5.71
CA VAL A 9 16.92 9.82 -5.60
C VAL A 9 18.09 9.05 -6.21
N ALA A 10 18.38 7.89 -5.63
CA ALA A 10 19.39 6.98 -6.13
C ALA A 10 19.10 6.56 -7.59
N SER A 11 20.15 6.29 -8.37
CA SER A 11 20.03 5.90 -9.79
C SER A 11 19.10 4.70 -10.03
N ARG A 12 19.06 3.73 -9.11
CA ARG A 12 18.13 2.59 -9.16
C ARG A 12 16.65 2.97 -9.15
N ALA A 13 16.32 4.16 -8.66
CA ALA A 13 14.95 4.67 -8.61
C ALA A 13 14.55 5.45 -9.88
N ALA A 14 15.44 5.59 -10.85
CA ALA A 14 15.21 6.43 -12.03
C ALA A 14 14.01 6.00 -12.88
N ALA A 15 13.64 4.71 -12.85
CA ALA A 15 12.51 4.17 -13.59
C ALA A 15 11.23 4.02 -12.73
N LEU A 16 11.22 4.50 -11.49
CA LEU A 16 10.02 4.45 -10.66
C LEU A 16 9.00 5.46 -11.17
N GLU A 17 7.80 4.96 -11.45
CA GLU A 17 6.66 5.75 -11.91
C GLU A 17 5.45 5.53 -10.99
N GLN A 18 4.47 6.41 -11.09
CA GLN A 18 3.23 6.25 -10.34
C GLN A 18 2.43 5.05 -10.89
N SER A 19 1.94 4.20 -9.98
CA SER A 19 1.06 3.08 -10.35
C SER A 19 -0.32 3.60 -10.81
N ASP A 20 -0.76 3.16 -11.98
CA ASP A 20 -2.07 3.50 -12.55
C ASP A 20 -3.23 3.09 -11.63
N ILE A 21 -3.17 1.89 -11.03
CA ILE A 21 -4.21 1.41 -10.09
C ILE A 21 -4.36 2.37 -8.90
N ARG A 22 -3.23 2.90 -8.39
CA ARG A 22 -3.24 3.89 -7.30
C ARG A 22 -3.70 5.28 -7.77
N ALA A 23 -3.42 5.66 -9.02
CA ALA A 23 -3.91 6.91 -9.60
C ALA A 23 -5.44 6.86 -9.77
N VAL A 24 -5.97 5.79 -10.37
CA VAL A 24 -7.42 5.56 -10.55
C VAL A 24 -8.14 5.54 -9.22
N THR A 25 -7.59 4.88 -8.20
CA THR A 25 -8.16 4.85 -6.84
C THR A 25 -8.41 6.26 -6.29
N GLN A 26 -7.47 7.19 -6.48
CA GLN A 26 -7.62 8.56 -6.01
C GLN A 26 -8.70 9.32 -6.79
N GLN A 27 -8.79 9.12 -8.11
CA GLN A 27 -9.81 9.75 -8.95
C GLN A 27 -11.21 9.25 -8.59
N VAL A 28 -11.39 7.95 -8.41
CA VAL A 28 -12.68 7.36 -8.00
C VAL A 28 -13.10 7.89 -6.62
N LYS A 29 -12.15 7.99 -5.67
CA LYS A 29 -12.41 8.54 -4.34
C LYS A 29 -12.84 10.02 -4.39
N ALA A 30 -12.25 10.82 -5.27
CA ALA A 30 -12.55 12.25 -5.39
C ALA A 30 -14.03 12.53 -5.76
N VAL A 31 -14.68 11.58 -6.44
CA VAL A 31 -16.10 11.68 -6.83
C VAL A 31 -17.03 10.83 -5.95
N GLY A 32 -16.51 10.21 -4.89
CA GLY A 32 -17.28 9.27 -4.06
C GLY A 32 -17.73 8.02 -4.82
N GLY A 33 -17.00 7.62 -5.86
CA GLY A 33 -17.34 6.48 -6.71
C GLY A 33 -17.01 5.13 -6.08
N ILE A 34 -17.57 4.07 -6.66
CA ILE A 34 -17.32 2.68 -6.27
C ILE A 34 -16.13 2.15 -7.09
N ASN A 35 -15.06 1.71 -6.42
CA ASN A 35 -13.84 1.24 -7.09
C ASN A 35 -13.82 -0.29 -7.22
N LEU A 36 -14.25 -0.79 -8.39
CA LEU A 36 -14.23 -2.23 -8.70
C LEU A 36 -12.88 -2.72 -9.27
N GLY A 37 -11.88 -1.85 -9.41
CA GLY A 37 -10.59 -2.16 -10.06
C GLY A 37 -9.40 -2.37 -9.12
N GLN A 38 -9.49 -1.94 -7.85
CA GLN A 38 -8.34 -1.98 -6.92
C GLN A 38 -8.08 -3.36 -6.30
N GLY A 39 -9.05 -4.29 -6.38
CA GLY A 39 -8.94 -5.62 -5.79
C GLY A 39 -8.84 -5.64 -4.26
N VAL A 40 -9.34 -4.60 -3.59
CA VAL A 40 -9.38 -4.54 -2.12
C VAL A 40 -10.59 -5.34 -1.61
N CYS A 41 -10.38 -6.13 -0.56
CA CYS A 41 -11.47 -6.83 0.11
C CYS A 41 -12.13 -5.88 1.12
N ASP A 42 -13.40 -5.53 0.89
CA ASP A 42 -14.18 -4.66 1.78
C ASP A 42 -14.77 -5.43 2.99
N LEU A 43 -14.47 -6.72 3.13
CA LEU A 43 -14.93 -7.52 4.26
C LEU A 43 -14.05 -7.28 5.49
N PRO A 44 -14.63 -7.34 6.70
CA PRO A 44 -13.84 -7.26 7.92
C PRO A 44 -12.82 -8.39 7.97
N THR A 45 -11.62 -8.10 8.49
CA THR A 45 -10.61 -9.12 8.77
C THR A 45 -11.21 -10.23 9.66
N PRO A 46 -10.94 -11.52 9.39
CA PRO A 46 -11.45 -12.60 10.23
C PRO A 46 -11.01 -12.45 11.69
N GLU A 47 -11.91 -12.73 12.62
CA GLU A 47 -11.66 -12.54 14.06
C GLU A 47 -10.45 -13.32 14.60
N PRO A 48 -10.19 -14.57 14.18
CA PRO A 48 -8.99 -15.28 14.60
C PRO A 48 -7.69 -14.54 14.25
N ILE A 49 -7.65 -13.83 13.12
CA ILE A 49 -6.47 -13.07 12.69
C ILE A 49 -6.29 -11.83 13.57
N LYS A 50 -7.37 -11.09 13.86
CA LYS A 50 -7.31 -9.93 14.77
C LYS A 50 -6.83 -10.32 16.16
N ALA A 51 -7.39 -11.40 16.71
CA ALA A 51 -7.06 -11.87 18.05
C ALA A 51 -5.58 -12.25 18.17
N ARG A 52 -5.04 -12.95 17.16
CA ARG A 52 -3.62 -13.34 17.12
C ARG A 52 -2.69 -12.16 16.90
N ALA A 53 -3.05 -11.20 16.04
CA ALA A 53 -2.28 -9.97 15.88
C ALA A 53 -2.17 -9.18 17.20
N HIS A 54 -3.29 -9.03 17.93
CA HIS A 54 -3.28 -8.41 19.25
C HIS A 54 -2.44 -9.18 20.27
N GLN A 55 -2.47 -10.51 20.23
CA GLN A 55 -1.65 -11.35 21.10
C GLN A 55 -0.16 -11.16 20.82
N ALA A 56 0.26 -11.21 19.55
CA ALA A 56 1.66 -11.07 19.17
C ALA A 56 2.26 -9.74 19.64
N ILE A 57 1.48 -8.65 19.59
CA ILE A 57 1.88 -7.34 20.11
C ILE A 57 2.07 -7.38 21.64
N ARG A 58 1.15 -8.01 22.38
CA ARG A 58 1.26 -8.12 23.85
C ARG A 58 2.42 -8.98 24.30
N ASP A 59 2.72 -10.02 23.54
CA ASP A 59 3.76 -11.00 23.85
C ASP A 59 5.14 -10.57 23.33
N ASP A 60 5.27 -9.36 22.75
CA ASP A 60 6.48 -8.82 22.12
C ASP A 60 7.09 -9.77 21.05
N ALA A 61 6.22 -10.47 20.34
CA ALA A 61 6.59 -11.51 19.37
C ALA A 61 6.96 -10.90 18.00
N SER A 62 8.07 -10.15 17.95
CA SER A 62 8.63 -9.61 16.70
C SER A 62 9.44 -10.67 15.96
N VAL A 63 8.76 -11.49 15.16
CA VAL A 63 9.38 -12.58 14.40
C VAL A 63 9.16 -12.41 12.90
N TYR A 64 10.17 -12.78 12.11
CA TYR A 64 9.98 -12.98 10.67
C TYR A 64 9.17 -14.25 10.45
N SER A 65 8.21 -14.21 9.53
CA SER A 65 7.53 -15.43 9.11
C SER A 65 8.55 -16.40 8.51
N HIS A 66 8.60 -17.62 9.05
CA HIS A 66 9.25 -18.73 8.38
C HIS A 66 8.34 -19.18 7.24
N TYR A 67 8.34 -18.42 6.13
CA TYR A 67 7.60 -18.62 4.87
C TYR A 67 6.23 -19.33 4.96
#